data_AF-A0A0H4WY37-F1
#
_entry.id   AF-A0A0H4WY37-F1
#
_cell.length_a   1.000
_cell.length_b   1.000
_cell.length_c   1.000
_cell.angle_alpha   90.00
_cell.angle_beta   90.00
_cell.angle_gamma   90.00
#
_symmetry.space_group_name_H-M   'P 1'
#
loop_
_entity.id
_entity.type
_entity.pdbx_description
1 polymer ?
#
loop_
_entity_poly.entity_id
_entity_poly.type
_entity_poly.pdbx_seq_one_letter_code
_entity_poly.pdbx_strand_id
1 'polypeptide(L)'
;MAGCQDARPPDDTRAKALRTCVLAELPPPSTPDAAWTVTGHALVEAYQRCLKAPDAASAEAFHALCRDLARPMGDDPSRVLITDAPGGEP
;
A
#
# COMPACT_ATOMS: atom_id res chain seq x y z
N MET A 1 5.20 -24.61 33.39
CA MET A 1 5.33 -23.19 33.01
C MET A 1 5.83 -23.16 31.57
N ALA A 2 4.93 -23.04 30.62
CA ALA A 2 5.20 -23.18 29.19
C ALA A 2 4.58 -22.01 28.44
N GLY A 3 5.27 -21.50 27.43
CA GLY A 3 4.71 -20.58 26.44
C GLY A 3 5.57 -19.36 26.21
N CYS A 4 6.45 -19.47 25.22
CA CYS A 4 7.31 -18.42 24.72
C CYS A 4 6.53 -17.12 24.43
N GLN A 5 6.99 -16.05 25.07
CA GLN A 5 7.36 -14.77 24.46
C GLN A 5 6.69 -14.51 23.10
N ASP A 6 5.65 -13.69 23.18
CA ASP A 6 4.96 -12.99 22.11
C ASP A 6 5.96 -12.35 21.12
N ALA A 7 6.26 -13.07 20.04
CA ALA A 7 7.09 -12.59 18.94
C ALA A 7 6.23 -12.52 17.68
N ARG A 8 5.28 -11.60 17.65
CA ARG A 8 4.66 -11.14 16.41
C ARG A 8 4.83 -9.63 16.34
N PRO A 9 5.52 -9.08 15.33
CA PRO A 9 5.74 -7.65 15.28
C PRO A 9 4.38 -6.94 15.20
N PRO A 10 4.09 -5.97 16.09
CA PRO A 10 2.84 -5.21 16.05
C PRO A 10 2.68 -4.37 14.76
N ASP A 11 3.75 -4.23 13.99
CA ASP A 11 3.82 -3.42 12.77
C ASP A 11 3.11 -4.07 11.56
N ASP A 12 3.12 -5.40 11.44
CA ASP A 12 2.57 -6.12 10.28
C ASP A 12 1.06 -5.89 10.11
N THR A 13 0.32 -5.86 11.21
CA THR A 13 -1.14 -5.63 11.17
C THR A 13 -1.47 -4.21 10.72
N ARG A 14 -0.68 -3.22 11.15
CA ARG A 14 -0.87 -1.82 10.79
C ARG A 14 -0.50 -1.58 9.33
N ALA A 15 0.63 -2.14 8.88
CA ALA A 15 1.07 -2.06 7.50
C ALA A 15 0.05 -2.72 6.55
N LYS A 16 -0.46 -3.91 6.91
CA LYS A 16 -1.50 -4.59 6.14
C LYS A 16 -2.80 -3.80 6.09
N ALA A 17 -3.27 -3.25 7.22
CA ALA A 17 -4.47 -2.42 7.26
C ALA A 17 -4.31 -1.14 6.41
N LEU A 18 -3.13 -0.51 6.46
CA LEU A 18 -2.80 0.66 5.65
C LEU A 18 -2.80 0.31 4.16
N ARG A 19 -2.19 -0.82 3.77
CA ARG A 19 -2.20 -1.34 2.40
C ARG A 19 -3.61 -1.53 1.87
N THR A 20 -4.46 -2.23 2.63
CA THR A 20 -5.86 -2.45 2.24
C THR A 20 -6.63 -1.15 2.10
N CYS A 21 -6.43 -0.19 3.00
CA CYS A 21 -7.08 1.12 2.90
C CYS A 21 -6.61 1.88 1.65
N VAL A 22 -5.30 1.92 1.38
CA VAL A 22 -4.76 2.62 0.22
C VAL A 22 -5.30 2.02 -1.08
N LEU A 23 -5.33 0.70 -1.21
CA LEU A 23 -5.90 0.02 -2.38
C LEU A 23 -7.39 0.31 -2.58
N ALA A 24 -8.15 0.50 -1.50
CA ALA A 24 -9.57 0.86 -1.57
C ALA A 24 -9.81 2.34 -1.95
N GLU A 25 -8.88 3.24 -1.60
CA GLU A 25 -8.94 4.67 -1.94
C GLU A 25 -8.41 4.96 -3.36
N LEU A 26 -7.59 4.07 -3.94
CA LEU A 26 -7.11 4.23 -5.30
C LEU A 26 -8.24 4.10 -6.32
N PRO A 27 -8.15 4.80 -7.47
CA PRO A 27 -9.11 4.62 -8.54
C PRO A 27 -9.14 3.15 -8.97
N PRO A 28 -10.33 2.56 -9.12
CA PRO A 28 -10.47 1.14 -9.41
C PRO A 28 -9.90 0.82 -10.79
N PRO A 29 -9.34 -0.38 -10.98
CA PRO A 29 -8.89 -0.82 -12.28
C PRO A 29 -10.06 -0.89 -13.26
N SER A 30 -9.80 -0.60 -14.54
CA SER A 30 -10.79 -0.83 -15.61
C SER A 30 -11.11 -2.31 -15.81
N THR A 31 -10.28 -3.22 -15.28
CA THR A 31 -10.50 -4.66 -15.32
C THR A 31 -10.05 -5.26 -13.98
N PRO A 32 -10.92 -6.01 -13.26
CA PRO A 32 -10.69 -6.41 -11.86
C PRO A 32 -9.48 -7.33 -11.64
N ASP A 33 -8.96 -7.97 -12.69
CA ASP A 33 -7.85 -8.94 -12.64
C ASP A 33 -6.58 -8.44 -13.35
N ALA A 34 -6.55 -7.17 -13.74
CA ALA A 34 -5.42 -6.59 -14.47
C ALA A 34 -4.64 -5.63 -13.58
N ALA A 35 -3.31 -5.73 -13.60
CA ALA A 35 -2.45 -4.67 -13.11
C ALA A 35 -2.86 -3.35 -13.76
N TRP A 36 -3.03 -2.30 -12.96
CA TRP A 36 -3.52 -1.01 -13.46
C TRP A 36 -2.62 0.14 -13.05
N THR A 37 -2.66 1.20 -13.85
CA THR A 37 -1.80 2.36 -13.64
C THR A 37 -2.54 3.43 -12.84
N VAL A 38 -1.90 3.93 -11.80
CA VAL A 38 -2.35 5.10 -11.04
C VAL A 38 -1.28 6.19 -11.10
N THR A 39 -1.68 7.45 -10.91
CA THR A 39 -0.71 8.53 -10.78
C THR A 39 -0.04 8.46 -9.40
N GLY A 40 1.23 8.86 -9.33
CA GLY A 40 1.94 8.95 -8.05
C GLY A 40 1.24 9.90 -7.07
N HIS A 41 0.60 10.96 -7.59
CA HIS A 41 -0.21 11.87 -6.79
C HIS A 41 -1.39 11.17 -6.11
N ALA A 42 -2.16 10.36 -6.86
CA ALA A 42 -3.29 9.61 -6.30
C ALA A 42 -2.84 8.63 -5.21
N LEU A 43 -1.68 8.00 -5.38
CA LEU A 43 -1.11 7.10 -4.38
C LEU A 43 -0.69 7.83 -3.10
N VAL A 44 -0.07 9.00 -3.21
CA VAL A 44 0.28 9.84 -2.05
C VAL A 44 -0.96 10.32 -1.31
N GLU A 45 -1.98 10.79 -2.03
CA GLU A 45 -3.25 11.21 -1.42
C GLU A 45 -3.95 10.07 -0.68
N ALA A 46 -4.06 8.89 -1.31
CA ALA A 46 -4.65 7.70 -0.70
C ALA A 46 -3.89 7.30 0.58
N TYR A 47 -2.55 7.31 0.53
CA TYR A 47 -1.70 7.05 1.69
C TYR A 47 -1.97 8.03 2.84
N GLN A 48 -2.02 9.34 2.55
CA GLN A 48 -2.28 10.36 3.56
C GLN A 48 -3.67 10.24 4.18
N ARG A 49 -4.69 9.91 3.39
CA ARG A 49 -6.06 9.71 3.90
C ARG A 49 -6.17 8.48 4.81
N CYS A 50 -5.44 7.43 4.49
CA CYS A 50 -5.44 6.19 5.26
C CYS A 50 -4.56 6.25 6.53
N LEU A 51 -3.71 7.27 6.65
CA LEU A 51 -2.98 7.53 7.87
C LEU A 51 -3.90 8.13 8.95
N LYS A 52 -4.16 7.35 10.00
CA LYS A 52 -4.93 7.82 11.17
C LYS A 52 -4.31 8.99 11.94
N ALA A 53 -3.01 9.25 11.74
CA ALA A 53 -2.30 10.39 12.32
C ALA A 53 -1.32 10.93 11.27
N PRO A 54 -1.42 12.21 10.88
CA PRO A 54 -0.51 12.82 9.89
C PRO A 54 0.96 12.82 10.36
N ASP A 55 1.19 12.84 11.68
CA ASP A 55 2.52 12.75 12.29
C ASP A 55 3.18 11.36 12.13
N ALA A 56 2.40 10.36 11.75
CA ALA A 56 2.91 9.01 11.44
C ALA A 56 3.26 8.82 9.95
N ALA A 57 3.08 9.86 9.12
CA ALA A 57 3.52 9.84 7.73
C ALA A 57 5.05 9.85 7.68
N SER A 58 5.66 8.73 7.29
CA SER A 58 7.10 8.68 7.03
C SER A 58 7.36 8.35 5.56
N ALA A 59 8.34 9.05 4.98
CA ALA A 59 8.78 8.78 3.62
C ALA A 59 9.26 7.33 3.49
N GLU A 60 9.91 6.78 4.51
CA GLU A 60 10.33 5.37 4.51
C GLU A 60 9.16 4.40 4.48
N ALA A 61 8.09 4.63 5.25
CA ALA A 61 6.90 3.81 5.25
C ALA A 61 6.15 3.90 3.91
N PHE A 62 6.08 5.10 3.33
CA PHE A 62 5.52 5.29 1.99
C PHE A 62 6.34 4.57 0.92
N HIS A 63 7.67 4.66 0.96
CA HIS A 63 8.55 3.96 0.01
C HIS A 63 8.46 2.44 0.18
N ALA A 64 8.36 1.94 1.41
CA ALA A 64 8.14 0.52 1.68
C ALA A 64 6.81 0.04 1.09
N LEU A 65 5.73 0.79 1.31
CA LEU A 65 4.42 0.51 0.73
C LEU A 65 4.46 0.53 -0.81
N CYS A 66 5.11 1.53 -1.42
CA CYS A 66 5.22 1.63 -2.87
C CYS A 66 5.99 0.45 -3.47
N ARG A 67 7.06 -0.03 -2.82
CA ARG A 67 7.82 -1.19 -3.30
C ARG A 67 7.01 -2.49 -3.26
N ASP A 68 6.09 -2.59 -2.33
CA ASP A 68 5.24 -3.77 -2.10
C ASP A 68 4.01 -3.76 -3.02
N LEU A 69 3.39 -2.59 -3.22
CA LEU A 69 2.17 -2.43 -4.00
C LEU A 69 2.40 -2.12 -5.48
N ALA A 70 3.50 -1.46 -5.81
CA ALA A 70 3.66 -0.80 -7.08
C ALA A 70 5.01 -1.07 -7.75
N ARG A 71 5.00 -1.05 -9.08
CA ARG A 71 6.19 -1.06 -9.91
C ARG A 71 6.32 0.30 -10.61
N PRO A 72 7.51 0.92 -10.61
CA PRO A 72 7.72 2.14 -11.37
C PRO A 72 7.54 1.87 -12.87
N MET A 73 6.82 2.74 -13.56
CA MET A 73 6.77 2.70 -15.03
C MET A 73 7.99 3.42 -15.58
N GLY A 74 8.87 2.69 -16.27
CA GLY A 74 10.13 3.26 -16.79
C GLY A 74 9.94 4.42 -17.78
N ASP A 75 8.79 4.49 -18.44
CA ASP A 75 8.48 5.49 -19.46
C ASP A 75 7.76 6.74 -18.89
N ASP A 76 7.15 6.65 -17.71
CA ASP A 76 6.39 7.75 -17.09
C ASP A 76 6.62 7.78 -15.56
N PRO A 77 7.50 8.67 -15.05
CA PRO A 77 7.81 8.75 -13.63
C PRO A 77 6.66 9.29 -12.78
N SER A 78 5.62 9.85 -13.40
CA SER A 78 4.43 10.35 -12.70
C SER A 78 3.40 9.26 -12.46
N ARG A 79 3.64 8.05 -12.97
CA ARG A 79 2.72 6.92 -12.93
C ARG A 79 3.38 5.68 -12.35
N VAL A 80 2.58 4.89 -11.64
CA VAL A 80 3.00 3.63 -11.06
C VAL A 80 2.01 2.55 -11.44
N LEU A 81 2.54 1.36 -11.74
CA LEU A 81 1.74 0.17 -12.01
C LEU A 81 1.45 -0.52 -10.69
N ILE A 82 0.18 -0.56 -10.28
CA ILE A 82 -0.26 -1.33 -9.13
C ILE A 82 -0.34 -2.80 -9.56
N THR A 83 0.44 -3.63 -8.88
CA THR A 83 0.52 -5.08 -9.18
C THR A 83 -0.29 -5.92 -8.20
N ASP A 84 -0.91 -5.29 -7.21
CA ASP A 84 -1.70 -5.96 -6.18
C ASP A 84 -3.17 -5.61 -6.31
N ALA A 85 -4.03 -6.61 -6.48
CA ALA A 85 -5.46 -6.41 -6.59
C ALA A 85 -6.09 -6.14 -5.21
N PRO A 86 -7.11 -5.26 -5.10
CA PRO A 86 -7.85 -5.08 -3.87
C PRO A 86 -8.67 -6.35 -3.61
N GLY A 87 -8.12 -7.29 -2.82
CA GLY A 87 -8.81 -8.52 -2.43
C GLY A 87 -8.10 -9.84 -2.75
N GLY A 88 -6.83 -9.81 -3.19
CA GLY A 88 -6.06 -11.04 -3.38
C GLY A 88 -5.56 -11.63 -2.05
N GLU A 89 -6.26 -12.62 -1.52
CA GLU A 89 -5.58 -13.66 -0.75
C GLU A 89 -4.61 -14.43 -1.69
N PRO A 90 -3.45 -14.91 -1.17
CA PRO A 90 -2.40 -15.53 -1.97
C PRO A 90 -2.81 -16.80 -2.72
#